data_AF-A0ABD0TPY8-F1
#
_entry.id   AF-A0ABD0TPY8-F1
#
_cell.length_a   1.000
_cell.length_b   1.000
_cell.length_c   1.000
_cell.angle_alpha   90.00
_cell.angle_beta   90.00
_cell.angle_gamma   90.00
#
_symmetry.space_group_name_H-M   'P 1'
#
loop_
_entity.id
_entity.type
_entity.pdbx_description
1 polymer ?
#
loop_
_entity_poly.entity_id
_entity_poly.type
_entity_poly.pdbx_seq_one_letter_code
_entity_poly.pdbx_strand_id
1 'polypeptide(L)'
;MSEHFISLSQPQVVYQVQTENDLQYQFYPVLTGFIRFEVKTRKDAHLMLSNGPKASNPMYEIIIGGWENTKSVIRKNKINKREVETPGITNENEFRRFWVRWDGNEIGVGRDLEAEPFMSYADPEAFPITFVGVGTGWGASGIWKFEDGTEIFTPDSQDKLEYKFAPVSGGYLEFEYRGPHNAHICLASGPAEKEPMFEILLGGWDNTKSAIRYRRESYFQPLVWWIRCMTRGLDIHWTNNRVLVRDGSAKVLMEWQSPVMFPITHFGLRTGYGARGHWRIHRFWTGPSFLKAGLGRPVEQPILLRQG
;
A
#
# COMPACT_ATOMS: atom_id res chain seq x y z
N MET A 1 -36.50 -12.22 -28.09
CA MET A 1 -36.15 -10.91 -27.49
C MET A 1 -34.77 -11.07 -26.88
N SER A 2 -33.82 -10.24 -27.30
CA SER A 2 -32.42 -10.29 -26.91
C SER A 2 -32.22 -9.57 -25.56
N GLU A 3 -31.70 -10.26 -24.55
CA GLU A 3 -31.25 -9.62 -23.33
C GLU A 3 -29.82 -9.09 -23.53
N HIS A 4 -29.70 -7.77 -23.52
CA HIS A 4 -28.43 -7.06 -23.53
C HIS A 4 -27.73 -7.20 -22.17
N PHE A 5 -26.64 -7.96 -22.13
CA PHE A 5 -25.66 -7.86 -21.06
C PHE A 5 -24.91 -6.53 -21.21
N ILE A 6 -25.34 -5.51 -20.49
CA ILE A 6 -24.53 -4.31 -20.28
C ILE A 6 -23.47 -4.68 -19.23
N SER A 7 -22.28 -5.03 -19.68
CA SER A 7 -21.09 -5.09 -18.84
C SER A 7 -20.74 -3.66 -18.41
N LEU A 8 -21.26 -3.24 -17.25
CA LEU A 8 -20.80 -2.04 -16.58
C LEU A 8 -19.44 -2.34 -15.94
N SER A 9 -18.36 -2.20 -16.71
CA SER A 9 -17.03 -2.07 -16.13
C SER A 9 -17.04 -0.80 -15.26
N GLN A 10 -17.01 -0.98 -13.93
CA GLN A 10 -16.87 0.14 -13.01
C GLN A 10 -15.63 0.95 -13.41
N PRO A 11 -15.66 2.29 -13.37
CA PRO A 11 -14.48 3.09 -13.66
C PRO A 11 -13.39 2.70 -12.67
N GLN A 12 -12.31 2.10 -13.19
CA GLN A 12 -11.13 1.87 -12.38
C GLN A 12 -10.62 3.25 -11.94
N VAL A 13 -10.56 3.47 -10.63
CA VAL A 13 -9.88 4.64 -10.09
C VAL A 13 -8.40 4.48 -10.45
N VAL A 14 -7.87 5.44 -11.20
CA VAL A 14 -6.48 5.43 -11.67
C VAL A 14 -5.71 6.47 -10.87
N TYR A 15 -4.67 6.03 -10.16
CA TYR A 15 -3.76 6.93 -9.46
C TYR A 15 -2.63 7.39 -10.39
N GLN A 16 -2.37 8.69 -10.48
CA GLN A 16 -1.37 9.25 -11.38
C GLN A 16 -0.15 9.78 -10.62
N VAL A 17 1.06 9.40 -11.05
CA VAL A 17 2.35 9.87 -10.52
C VAL A 17 3.13 10.57 -11.61
N GLN A 18 3.83 11.66 -11.27
CA GLN A 18 4.77 12.32 -12.16
C GLN A 18 6.19 12.12 -11.63
N THR A 19 7.12 11.77 -12.51
CA THR A 19 8.54 11.62 -12.19
C THR A 19 9.37 12.59 -13.01
N GLU A 20 10.32 13.23 -12.34
CA GLU A 20 11.18 14.24 -12.94
C GLU A 20 12.46 13.63 -13.52
N ASN A 21 13.24 14.48 -14.18
CA ASN A 21 14.55 14.14 -14.72
C ASN A 21 15.65 14.23 -13.63
N ASP A 22 15.59 13.36 -12.62
CA ASP A 22 16.51 13.41 -11.47
C ASP A 22 16.91 12.05 -10.86
N LEU A 23 16.50 10.93 -11.48
CA LEU A 23 16.65 9.56 -10.98
C LEU A 23 16.28 9.44 -9.48
N GLN A 24 15.19 10.08 -9.07
CA GLN A 24 14.59 9.89 -7.76
C GLN A 24 13.44 8.89 -7.83
N TYR A 25 13.29 8.11 -6.76
CA TYR A 25 12.24 7.11 -6.63
C TYR A 25 11.19 7.57 -5.63
N GLN A 26 9.93 7.54 -6.05
CA GLN A 26 8.77 7.70 -5.18
C GLN A 26 8.28 6.30 -4.77
N PHE A 27 8.36 5.98 -3.48
CA PHE A 27 8.04 4.65 -2.96
C PHE A 27 6.60 4.54 -2.47
N TYR A 28 5.95 3.44 -2.85
CA TYR A 28 4.57 3.12 -2.49
C TYR A 28 4.49 1.70 -1.93
N PRO A 29 3.73 1.47 -0.84
CA PRO A 29 3.55 0.14 -0.28
C PRO A 29 2.78 -0.77 -1.25
N VAL A 30 3.11 -2.05 -1.25
CA VAL A 30 2.40 -3.07 -2.04
C VAL A 30 1.98 -4.26 -1.18
N LEU A 31 0.78 -4.76 -1.44
CA LEU A 31 0.13 -5.81 -0.65
C LEU A 31 0.11 -7.17 -1.36
N THR A 32 0.30 -7.15 -2.67
CA THR A 32 0.21 -8.32 -3.53
C THR A 32 1.49 -8.48 -4.31
N GLY A 33 1.76 -9.70 -4.75
CA GLY A 33 2.83 -10.04 -5.68
C GLY A 33 2.66 -9.49 -7.10
N PHE A 34 1.88 -8.43 -7.28
CA PHE A 34 1.47 -7.96 -8.60
C PHE A 34 1.15 -6.46 -8.63
N ILE A 35 1.69 -5.79 -9.64
CA ILE A 35 1.27 -4.44 -10.03
C ILE A 35 0.98 -4.40 -11.52
N ARG A 36 -0.03 -3.62 -11.89
CA ARG A 36 -0.30 -3.20 -13.27
C ARG A 36 -0.24 -1.68 -13.32
N PHE A 37 0.38 -1.15 -14.35
CA PHE A 37 0.55 0.28 -14.51
C PHE A 37 0.66 0.67 -15.98
N GLU A 38 0.33 1.92 -16.28
CA GLU A 38 0.65 2.56 -17.54
C GLU A 38 1.73 3.60 -17.31
N VAL A 39 2.64 3.76 -18.26
CA VAL A 39 3.64 4.81 -18.23
C VAL A 39 3.71 5.48 -19.61
N LYS A 40 3.76 6.81 -19.60
CA LYS A 40 4.09 7.64 -20.74
C LYS A 40 5.43 8.31 -20.45
N THR A 41 6.48 7.86 -21.13
CA THR A 41 7.84 8.37 -21.00
C THR A 41 8.66 8.02 -22.24
N ARG A 42 9.64 8.86 -22.58
CA ARG A 42 10.51 8.63 -23.74
C ARG A 42 11.37 7.37 -23.58
N LYS A 43 11.91 7.14 -22.39
CA LYS A 43 12.85 6.05 -22.05
C LYS A 43 12.99 5.92 -20.54
N ASP A 44 13.73 4.90 -20.09
CA ASP A 44 14.18 4.71 -18.72
C ASP A 44 13.03 4.78 -17.70
N ALA A 45 11.98 3.98 -17.91
CA ALA A 45 10.95 3.75 -16.90
C ALA A 45 11.52 2.81 -15.82
N HIS A 46 11.80 3.33 -14.62
CA HIS A 46 12.41 2.55 -13.54
C HIS A 46 11.37 2.16 -12.48
N LEU A 47 11.38 0.89 -12.08
CA LEU A 47 10.68 0.38 -10.92
C LEU A 47 11.67 -0.26 -9.95
N MET A 48 11.52 0.02 -8.65
CA MET A 48 12.35 -0.52 -7.58
C MET A 48 11.49 -1.43 -6.70
N LEU A 49 11.80 -2.72 -6.60
CA LEU A 49 11.14 -3.62 -5.65
C LEU A 49 12.01 -3.75 -4.40
N SER A 50 11.47 -3.35 -3.24
CA SER A 50 12.22 -3.30 -1.98
C SER A 50 11.39 -3.77 -0.78
N ASN A 51 12.07 -4.01 0.35
CA ASN A 51 11.44 -4.31 1.64
C ASN A 51 11.19 -3.05 2.51
N GLY A 52 11.40 -1.86 1.96
CA GLY A 52 11.33 -0.59 2.68
C GLY A 52 11.09 0.63 1.76
N PRO A 53 10.68 1.79 2.31
CA PRO A 53 10.32 3.00 1.55
C PRO A 53 11.55 3.77 1.02
N LYS A 54 12.63 3.06 0.67
CA LYS A 54 13.89 3.65 0.24
C LYS A 54 14.68 2.68 -0.62
N ALA A 55 15.57 3.23 -1.44
CA ALA A 55 16.53 2.45 -2.20
C ALA A 55 17.62 1.88 -1.26
N SER A 56 17.48 0.62 -0.86
CA SER A 56 18.46 -0.08 -0.01
C SER A 56 18.51 -1.57 -0.33
N ASN A 57 19.68 -2.18 -0.23
CA ASN A 57 19.83 -3.62 -0.43
C ASN A 57 19.17 -4.41 0.73
N PRO A 58 18.57 -5.58 0.46
CA PRO A 58 18.38 -6.16 -0.87
C PRO A 58 17.26 -5.44 -1.65
N MET A 59 17.48 -5.22 -2.96
CA MET A 59 16.51 -4.58 -3.85
C MET A 59 16.61 -5.14 -5.28
N TYR A 60 15.48 -5.10 -5.99
CA TYR A 60 15.44 -5.27 -7.44
C TYR A 60 15.19 -3.93 -8.11
N GLU A 61 15.87 -3.68 -9.23
CA GLU A 61 15.61 -2.54 -10.10
C GLU A 61 15.21 -3.09 -11.47
N ILE A 62 14.02 -2.72 -11.92
CA ILE A 62 13.47 -3.07 -13.23
C ILE A 62 13.52 -1.79 -14.07
N ILE A 63 14.22 -1.85 -15.19
CA ILE A 63 14.32 -0.76 -16.15
C ILE A 63 13.60 -1.21 -17.41
N ILE A 64 12.57 -0.47 -17.80
CA ILE A 64 11.82 -0.70 -19.04
C ILE A 64 12.16 0.43 -20.02
N GLY A 65 12.60 0.07 -21.22
CA GLY A 65 13.01 1.05 -22.24
C GLY A 65 14.28 1.82 -21.85
N GLY A 66 15.25 1.16 -21.24
CA GLY A 66 16.57 1.72 -20.99
C GLY A 66 17.46 1.82 -22.24
N TRP A 67 18.61 2.49 -22.10
CA TRP A 67 19.60 2.71 -23.17
C TRP A 67 18.98 3.30 -24.44
N GLU A 68 18.42 4.52 -24.33
CA GLU A 68 17.66 5.15 -25.42
C GLU A 68 16.47 4.30 -25.90
N ASN A 69 15.75 3.66 -24.97
CA ASN A 69 14.57 2.84 -25.27
C ASN A 69 14.90 1.65 -26.18
N THR A 70 16.07 1.05 -26.01
CA THR A 70 16.49 -0.14 -26.78
C THR A 70 16.40 -1.43 -25.97
N LYS A 71 16.50 -1.37 -24.64
CA LYS A 71 16.59 -2.57 -23.78
C LYS A 71 15.73 -2.47 -22.53
N SER A 72 15.46 -3.60 -21.92
CA SER A 72 14.89 -3.70 -20.57
C SER A 72 15.74 -4.63 -19.71
N VAL A 73 15.85 -4.32 -18.42
CA VAL A 73 16.74 -5.03 -17.49
C VAL A 73 16.07 -5.28 -16.14
N ILE A 74 16.28 -6.46 -15.57
CA ILE A 74 16.10 -6.72 -14.13
C ILE A 74 17.49 -6.77 -13.49
N ARG A 75 17.69 -5.95 -12.46
CA ARG A 75 18.90 -5.92 -11.63
C ARG A 75 18.58 -6.38 -10.21
N LYS A 76 19.54 -7.02 -9.56
CA LYS A 76 19.55 -7.21 -8.10
C LYS A 76 20.74 -6.45 -7.53
N ASN A 77 20.51 -5.56 -6.56
CA ASN A 77 21.55 -4.77 -5.91
C ASN A 77 22.48 -4.05 -6.93
N LYS A 78 21.87 -3.43 -7.96
CA LYS A 78 22.55 -2.72 -9.06
C LYS A 78 23.37 -3.61 -10.02
N ILE A 79 23.24 -4.93 -9.94
CA ILE A 79 23.89 -5.87 -10.86
C ILE A 79 22.85 -6.41 -11.83
N ASN A 80 23.07 -6.29 -13.15
CA ASN A 80 22.20 -6.87 -14.18
C ASN A 80 22.08 -8.39 -13.98
N LYS A 81 20.84 -8.89 -13.94
CA LYS A 81 20.52 -10.32 -13.82
C LYS A 81 19.80 -10.84 -15.04
N ARG A 82 18.95 -10.01 -15.65
CA ARG A 82 18.32 -10.29 -16.93
C ARG A 82 18.34 -9.03 -17.78
N GLU A 83 18.67 -9.18 -19.05
CA GLU A 83 18.64 -8.12 -20.06
C GLU A 83 17.93 -8.66 -21.30
N VAL A 84 17.04 -7.86 -21.89
CA VAL A 84 16.25 -8.21 -23.07
C VAL A 84 16.20 -7.00 -24.00
N GLU A 85 16.40 -7.23 -25.30
CA GLU A 85 16.20 -6.19 -26.32
C GLU A 85 14.70 -5.87 -26.44
N THR A 86 14.36 -4.60 -26.27
CA THR A 86 12.98 -4.10 -26.27
C THR A 86 12.92 -2.73 -26.96
N PRO A 87 13.26 -2.66 -28.26
CA PRO A 87 13.33 -1.40 -28.98
C PRO A 87 11.96 -0.73 -29.05
N GLY A 88 11.93 0.55 -28.65
CA GLY A 88 10.73 1.36 -28.71
C GLY A 88 9.63 0.88 -27.77
N ILE A 89 9.95 0.22 -26.64
CA ILE A 89 8.95 -0.34 -25.72
C ILE A 89 8.18 0.73 -24.95
N THR A 90 8.81 1.85 -24.60
CA THR A 90 8.14 3.04 -24.04
C THR A 90 7.86 4.09 -25.13
N ASN A 91 7.02 5.09 -24.83
CA ASN A 91 6.69 6.17 -25.77
C ASN A 91 6.36 7.46 -24.99
N GLU A 92 6.86 8.61 -25.49
CA GLU A 92 6.65 9.92 -24.88
C GLU A 92 5.26 10.52 -25.14
N ASN A 93 4.58 10.05 -26.20
CA ASN A 93 3.31 10.60 -26.68
C ASN A 93 2.09 9.77 -26.26
N GLU A 94 2.26 8.51 -25.87
CA GLU A 94 1.17 7.60 -25.50
C GLU A 94 1.49 6.81 -24.22
N PHE A 95 0.44 6.46 -23.48
CA PHE A 95 0.56 5.55 -22.35
C PHE A 95 0.74 4.13 -22.87
N ARG A 96 1.72 3.42 -22.31
CA ARG A 96 1.91 1.98 -22.54
C ARG A 96 1.77 1.23 -21.24
N ARG A 97 1.03 0.12 -21.29
CA ARG A 97 0.64 -0.63 -20.11
C ARG A 97 1.50 -1.88 -19.93
N PHE A 98 1.90 -2.09 -18.68
CA PHE A 98 2.78 -3.16 -18.25
C PHE A 98 2.27 -3.78 -16.95
N TRP A 99 2.78 -4.96 -16.65
CA TRP A 99 2.64 -5.56 -15.34
C TRP A 99 3.98 -6.08 -14.82
N VAL A 100 4.12 -6.08 -13.51
CA VAL A 100 5.23 -6.74 -12.79
C VAL A 100 4.61 -7.70 -11.78
N ARG A 101 5.05 -8.95 -11.82
CA ARG A 101 4.65 -10.02 -10.89
C ARG A 101 5.87 -10.50 -10.13
N TRP A 102 5.72 -10.74 -8.84
CA TRP A 102 6.67 -11.50 -8.04
C TRP A 102 5.91 -12.55 -7.23
N ASP A 103 6.28 -13.80 -7.43
CA ASP A 103 5.71 -14.93 -6.70
C ASP A 103 6.81 -15.93 -6.37
N GLY A 104 6.85 -16.39 -5.13
CA GLY A 104 7.93 -17.20 -4.58
C GLY A 104 9.30 -16.54 -4.82
N ASN A 105 10.07 -17.09 -5.74
CA ASN A 105 11.40 -16.66 -6.10
C ASN A 105 11.53 -16.07 -7.51
N GLU A 106 10.43 -15.88 -8.24
CA GLU A 106 10.45 -15.40 -9.61
C GLU A 106 9.87 -13.99 -9.73
N ILE A 107 10.54 -13.13 -10.49
CA ILE A 107 10.06 -11.82 -10.93
C ILE A 107 9.80 -11.90 -12.43
N GLY A 108 8.59 -11.55 -12.85
CA GLY A 108 8.19 -11.44 -14.24
C GLY A 108 7.73 -10.01 -14.58
N VAL A 109 8.10 -9.55 -15.78
CA VAL A 109 7.69 -8.27 -16.36
C VAL A 109 7.04 -8.56 -17.70
N GLY A 110 5.82 -8.09 -17.90
CA GLY A 110 5.07 -8.32 -19.13
C GLY A 110 4.37 -7.06 -19.64
N ARG A 111 3.92 -7.13 -20.90
CA ARG A 111 3.07 -6.10 -21.51
C ARG A 111 1.62 -6.39 -21.16
N ASP A 112 0.79 -5.37 -21.25
CA ASP A 112 -0.64 -5.56 -21.08
C ASP A 112 -1.21 -6.57 -22.07
N LEU A 113 -2.22 -7.33 -21.62
CA LEU A 113 -2.87 -8.43 -22.34
C LEU A 113 -1.96 -9.63 -22.69
N GLU A 114 -0.65 -9.55 -22.51
CA GLU A 114 0.27 -10.69 -22.59
C GLU A 114 0.28 -11.44 -21.26
N ALA A 115 -0.02 -12.74 -21.29
CA ALA A 115 0.04 -13.60 -20.10
C ALA A 115 1.49 -13.93 -19.71
N GLU A 116 2.36 -14.10 -20.71
CA GLU A 116 3.76 -14.45 -20.50
C GLU A 116 4.63 -13.20 -20.30
N PRO A 117 5.60 -13.22 -19.37
CA PRO A 117 6.54 -12.13 -19.21
C PRO A 117 7.49 -12.05 -20.41
N PHE A 118 7.74 -10.85 -20.94
CA PHE A 118 8.82 -10.64 -21.91
C PHE A 118 10.20 -10.67 -21.24
N MET A 119 10.25 -10.53 -19.91
CA MET A 119 11.47 -10.54 -19.12
C MET A 119 11.20 -11.15 -17.75
N SER A 120 11.92 -12.21 -17.38
CA SER A 120 11.83 -12.81 -16.05
C SER A 120 13.20 -13.12 -15.43
N TYR A 121 13.22 -13.22 -14.11
CA TYR A 121 14.40 -13.56 -13.32
C TYR A 121 13.99 -14.37 -12.08
N ALA A 122 14.56 -15.58 -11.95
CA ALA A 122 14.42 -16.41 -10.76
C ALA A 122 15.62 -16.21 -9.83
N ASP A 123 15.34 -15.87 -8.57
CA ASP A 123 16.34 -15.54 -7.56
C ASP A 123 16.34 -16.55 -6.40
N PRO A 124 17.36 -17.41 -6.26
CA PRO A 124 17.41 -18.37 -5.15
C PRO A 124 17.46 -17.70 -3.76
N GLU A 125 17.85 -16.43 -3.70
CA GLU A 125 17.92 -15.63 -2.47
C GLU A 125 16.90 -14.48 -2.52
N ALA A 126 15.65 -14.82 -2.87
CA ALA A 126 14.54 -13.88 -2.87
C ALA A 126 14.25 -13.33 -1.45
N PHE A 127 13.71 -12.13 -1.39
CA PHE A 127 13.34 -11.46 -0.15
C PHE A 127 11.91 -10.89 -0.24
N PRO A 128 11.23 -10.68 0.89
CA PRO A 128 9.89 -10.09 0.88
C PRO A 128 9.89 -8.69 0.28
N ILE A 129 9.12 -8.50 -0.79
CA ILE A 129 8.88 -7.20 -1.42
C ILE A 129 7.63 -6.59 -0.77
N THR A 130 7.80 -5.41 -0.18
CA THR A 130 6.74 -4.67 0.51
C THR A 130 6.51 -3.28 -0.08
N PHE A 131 7.37 -2.88 -1.04
CA PHE A 131 7.29 -1.60 -1.74
C PHE A 131 7.65 -1.68 -3.21
N VAL A 132 7.07 -0.74 -3.95
CA VAL A 132 7.47 -0.36 -5.31
C VAL A 132 7.87 1.11 -5.31
N GLY A 133 9.12 1.40 -5.65
CA GLY A 133 9.60 2.72 -6.03
C GLY A 133 9.40 2.94 -7.52
N VAL A 134 8.97 4.13 -7.94
CA VAL A 134 8.86 4.48 -9.36
C VAL A 134 9.65 5.74 -9.64
N GLY A 135 10.33 5.78 -10.78
CA GLY A 135 11.21 6.87 -11.18
C GLY A 135 11.48 6.82 -12.68
N THR A 136 12.03 7.90 -13.20
CA THR A 136 12.59 7.94 -14.55
C THR A 136 14.09 8.16 -14.50
N GLY A 137 14.82 7.56 -15.45
CA GLY A 137 16.25 7.76 -15.58
C GLY A 137 16.63 9.19 -15.99
N TRP A 138 17.93 9.47 -15.93
CA TRP A 138 18.47 10.75 -16.41
C TRP A 138 18.15 10.96 -17.91
N GLY A 139 17.67 12.16 -18.24
CA GLY A 139 17.22 12.54 -19.57
C GLY A 139 15.77 12.15 -19.88
N ALA A 140 14.98 11.71 -18.89
CA ALA A 140 13.57 11.38 -19.07
C ALA A 140 12.72 11.89 -17.90
N SER A 141 11.47 12.24 -18.20
CA SER A 141 10.39 12.42 -17.24
C SER A 141 9.24 11.49 -17.60
N GLY A 142 8.36 11.20 -16.64
CA GLY A 142 7.33 10.18 -16.82
C GLY A 142 6.01 10.57 -16.19
N ILE A 143 4.91 10.19 -16.84
CA ILE A 143 3.59 10.17 -16.24
C ILE A 143 3.18 8.71 -16.09
N TRP A 144 2.90 8.29 -14.87
CA TRP A 144 2.54 6.93 -14.51
C TRP A 144 1.09 6.87 -14.06
N LYS A 145 0.42 5.76 -14.34
CA LYS A 145 -0.95 5.47 -13.94
C LYS A 145 -1.00 4.09 -13.32
N PHE A 146 -1.51 3.97 -12.11
CA PHE A 146 -1.67 2.68 -11.43
C PHE A 146 -3.15 2.38 -11.26
N GLU A 147 -3.53 1.10 -11.41
CA GLU A 147 -4.82 0.63 -10.91
C GLU A 147 -4.85 0.84 -9.39
N ASP A 148 -5.71 1.75 -8.91
CA ASP A 148 -5.81 2.02 -7.49
C ASP A 148 -6.71 0.99 -6.83
N GLY A 149 -6.27 0.50 -5.67
CA GLY A 149 -6.98 -0.51 -4.90
C GLY A 149 -6.38 -1.92 -5.01
N THR A 150 -6.48 -2.66 -3.93
CA THR A 150 -6.40 -4.13 -3.90
C THR A 150 -7.72 -4.63 -3.35
N GLU A 151 -8.44 -5.43 -4.13
CA GLU A 151 -9.67 -6.07 -3.66
C GLU A 151 -9.30 -7.31 -2.84
N ILE A 152 -9.81 -7.40 -1.61
CA ILE A 152 -9.58 -8.50 -0.66
C ILE A 152 -10.92 -9.02 -0.18
N PHE A 153 -11.10 -10.33 -0.20
CA PHE A 153 -12.30 -10.99 0.31
C PHE A 153 -12.00 -11.71 1.63
N THR A 154 -12.81 -11.45 2.65
CA THR A 154 -12.76 -12.15 3.94
C THR A 154 -14.04 -12.97 4.11
N PRO A 155 -13.92 -14.29 4.39
CA PRO A 155 -15.08 -15.16 4.55
C PRO A 155 -15.79 -14.88 5.89
N ASP A 156 -16.98 -15.46 6.03
CA ASP A 156 -17.66 -15.55 7.32
C ASP A 156 -16.84 -16.47 8.22
N SER A 157 -16.37 -15.93 9.34
CA SER A 157 -15.43 -16.60 10.24
C SER A 157 -16.11 -17.62 11.14
N GLN A 158 -17.13 -18.36 10.65
CA GLN A 158 -18.05 -19.23 11.40
C GLN A 158 -17.36 -20.10 12.46
N ASP A 159 -16.13 -20.55 12.19
CA ASP A 159 -15.37 -21.44 13.09
C ASP A 159 -13.96 -20.95 13.45
N LYS A 160 -13.41 -19.93 12.77
CA LYS A 160 -12.06 -19.43 13.06
C LYS A 160 -11.87 -17.97 12.66
N LEU A 161 -11.56 -17.14 13.64
CA LEU A 161 -11.25 -15.73 13.46
C LEU A 161 -9.77 -15.56 13.09
N GLU A 162 -9.44 -15.56 11.80
CA GLU A 162 -8.08 -15.38 11.30
C GLU A 162 -7.92 -14.08 10.52
N TYR A 163 -6.84 -13.36 10.77
CA TYR A 163 -6.45 -12.21 9.95
C TYR A 163 -5.66 -12.61 8.72
N LYS A 164 -5.99 -11.94 7.60
CA LYS A 164 -5.09 -11.86 6.44
C LYS A 164 -4.19 -10.64 6.61
N PHE A 165 -2.92 -10.89 6.92
CA PHE A 165 -1.93 -9.83 7.15
C PHE A 165 -1.28 -9.37 5.85
N ALA A 166 -0.98 -8.07 5.79
CA ALA A 166 -0.18 -7.45 4.75
C ALA A 166 0.72 -6.37 5.36
N PRO A 167 1.90 -6.10 4.78
CA PRO A 167 2.82 -5.10 5.29
C PRO A 167 2.25 -3.68 5.14
N VAL A 168 2.65 -2.80 6.05
CA VAL A 168 2.42 -1.36 5.96
C VAL A 168 3.59 -0.61 6.55
N SER A 169 3.81 0.58 6.05
CA SER A 169 5.08 1.26 6.23
C SER A 169 4.97 2.78 6.29
N GLY A 170 3.76 3.29 6.07
CA GLY A 170 3.35 4.63 6.44
C GLY A 170 2.53 4.59 7.71
N GLY A 171 2.37 5.73 8.38
CA GLY A 171 1.42 5.91 9.47
C GLY A 171 -0.03 5.96 8.99
N TYR A 172 -0.40 5.19 7.97
CA TYR A 172 -1.65 5.41 7.22
C TYR A 172 -2.14 4.16 6.48
N LEU A 173 -3.46 3.97 6.45
CA LEU A 173 -4.17 2.94 5.69
C LEU A 173 -5.53 3.50 5.23
N GLU A 174 -5.79 3.53 3.92
CA GLU A 174 -7.08 3.90 3.35
C GLU A 174 -7.79 2.68 2.77
N PHE A 175 -9.08 2.57 3.03
CA PHE A 175 -9.86 1.44 2.56
C PHE A 175 -11.35 1.74 2.39
N GLU A 176 -11.96 0.98 1.49
CA GLU A 176 -13.40 0.74 1.48
C GLU A 176 -13.70 -0.65 2.06
N TYR A 177 -14.83 -0.75 2.75
CA TYR A 177 -15.39 -2.03 3.19
C TYR A 177 -16.83 -2.14 2.71
N ARG A 178 -17.16 -3.29 2.13
CA ARG A 178 -18.49 -3.68 1.70
C ARG A 178 -18.83 -5.01 2.35
N GLY A 179 -19.59 -4.93 3.43
CA GLY A 179 -20.09 -6.09 4.16
C GLY A 179 -21.19 -5.66 5.14
N PRO A 180 -21.92 -6.62 5.70
CA PRO A 180 -23.10 -6.31 6.50
C PRO A 180 -22.75 -5.67 7.84
N HIS A 181 -21.64 -6.07 8.49
CA HIS A 181 -21.15 -5.61 9.79
C HIS A 181 -19.77 -6.23 10.09
N ASN A 182 -19.26 -6.07 11.31
CA ASN A 182 -18.09 -6.76 11.86
C ASN A 182 -16.84 -6.71 10.97
N ALA A 183 -16.48 -5.52 10.47
CA ALA A 183 -15.18 -5.28 9.84
C ALA A 183 -14.09 -5.13 10.91
N HIS A 184 -13.03 -5.93 10.85
CA HIS A 184 -11.93 -5.90 11.83
C HIS A 184 -10.61 -5.63 11.12
N ILE A 185 -9.91 -4.60 11.58
CA ILE A 185 -8.58 -4.22 11.11
C ILE A 185 -7.60 -4.33 12.27
N CYS A 186 -6.55 -5.13 12.11
CA CYS A 186 -5.44 -5.23 13.05
C CYS A 186 -4.29 -4.31 12.61
N LEU A 187 -3.57 -3.69 13.54
CA LEU A 187 -2.25 -3.06 13.31
C LEU A 187 -1.23 -3.72 14.24
N ALA A 188 -0.17 -4.32 13.69
CA ALA A 188 0.78 -5.16 14.42
C ALA A 188 2.24 -4.95 13.98
N SER A 189 3.18 -5.44 14.79
CA SER A 189 4.63 -5.43 14.50
C SER A 189 5.08 -6.54 13.53
N GLY A 190 4.17 -7.38 13.06
CA GLY A 190 4.47 -8.50 12.18
C GLY A 190 3.19 -9.12 11.61
N PRO A 191 3.33 -10.11 10.71
CA PRO A 191 2.20 -10.78 10.07
C PRO A 191 1.58 -11.85 10.98
N ALA A 192 1.33 -11.50 12.24
CA ALA A 192 0.79 -12.42 13.24
C ALA A 192 -0.01 -11.66 14.31
N GLU A 193 -1.01 -12.33 14.89
CA GLU A 193 -1.74 -11.87 16.08
C GLU A 193 -0.83 -11.94 17.31
N LYS A 194 0.06 -10.95 17.46
CA LYS A 194 0.99 -10.83 18.58
C LYS A 194 0.77 -9.51 19.30
N GLU A 195 0.56 -9.57 20.61
CA GLU A 195 0.46 -8.38 21.43
C GLU A 195 1.84 -7.71 21.64
N PRO A 196 1.89 -6.36 21.74
CA PRO A 196 0.78 -5.43 21.59
C PRO A 196 0.33 -5.28 20.12
N MET A 197 -0.99 -5.13 19.92
CA MET A 197 -1.58 -4.84 18.60
C MET A 197 -2.80 -3.94 18.77
N PHE A 198 -3.06 -3.08 17.80
CA PHE A 198 -4.36 -2.41 17.74
C PHE A 198 -5.34 -3.26 16.97
N GLU A 199 -6.58 -3.30 17.42
CA GLU A 199 -7.69 -3.81 16.62
C GLU A 199 -8.80 -2.78 16.57
N ILE A 200 -9.09 -2.35 15.35
CA ILE A 200 -10.17 -1.45 15.00
C ILE A 200 -11.35 -2.32 14.56
N LEU A 201 -12.46 -2.21 15.29
CA LEU A 201 -13.72 -2.86 15.00
C LEU A 201 -14.67 -1.81 14.42
N LEU A 202 -15.16 -2.05 13.20
CA LEU A 202 -16.13 -1.21 12.52
C LEU A 202 -17.45 -1.96 12.37
N GLY A 203 -18.52 -1.39 12.90
CA GLY A 203 -19.84 -2.03 12.89
C GLY A 203 -19.84 -3.38 13.64
N GLY A 204 -19.04 -3.50 14.70
CA GLY A 204 -19.04 -4.65 15.59
C GLY A 204 -20.40 -4.89 16.27
N TRP A 205 -20.61 -6.10 16.79
CA TRP A 205 -21.87 -6.51 17.44
C TRP A 205 -23.08 -6.19 16.56
N ASP A 206 -23.02 -6.65 15.31
CA ASP A 206 -24.09 -6.48 14.32
C ASP A 206 -24.44 -5.00 14.09
N ASN A 207 -23.41 -4.19 13.80
CA ASN A 207 -23.47 -2.73 13.62
C ASN A 207 -23.85 -1.88 14.83
N THR A 208 -23.93 -2.47 16.03
CA THR A 208 -24.31 -1.67 17.20
C THR A 208 -23.17 -0.80 17.74
N LYS A 209 -21.90 -1.19 17.52
CA LYS A 209 -20.73 -0.49 18.10
C LYS A 209 -19.50 -0.52 17.19
N SER A 210 -18.71 0.54 17.23
CA SER A 210 -17.32 0.54 16.72
C SER A 210 -16.36 0.88 17.85
N ALA A 211 -15.15 0.32 17.80
CA ALA A 211 -14.15 0.48 18.85
C ALA A 211 -12.72 0.33 18.33
N ILE A 212 -11.76 0.88 19.08
CA ILE A 212 -10.34 0.55 18.95
C ILE A 212 -9.94 -0.16 20.24
N ARG A 213 -9.17 -1.26 20.16
CA ARG A 213 -8.60 -1.95 21.33
C ARG A 213 -7.10 -2.14 21.19
N TYR A 214 -6.38 -2.13 22.31
CA TYR A 214 -4.91 -2.20 22.38
C TYR A 214 -4.36 -3.58 22.80
N ARG A 215 -5.23 -4.47 23.26
CA ARG A 215 -5.00 -5.91 23.58
C ARG A 215 -6.33 -6.64 23.44
N ARG A 216 -6.33 -7.94 23.17
CA ARG A 216 -7.59 -8.70 23.03
C ARG A 216 -8.39 -8.72 24.34
N GLU A 217 -7.68 -8.65 25.47
CA GLU A 217 -8.22 -8.83 26.83
C GLU A 217 -8.32 -7.54 27.67
N SER A 218 -8.07 -6.35 27.13
CA SER A 218 -8.04 -5.11 27.94
C SER A 218 -8.99 -4.03 27.41
N TYR A 219 -10.12 -3.91 28.10
CA TYR A 219 -11.02 -2.75 28.25
C TYR A 219 -11.37 -1.91 27.01
N PHE A 220 -12.63 -2.03 26.60
CA PHE A 220 -13.33 -1.18 25.64
C PHE A 220 -13.22 0.29 26.01
N GLN A 221 -12.52 1.11 25.24
CA GLN A 221 -12.78 2.55 24.99
C GLN A 221 -11.94 3.04 23.78
N PRO A 222 -12.34 4.12 23.09
CA PRO A 222 -13.69 4.67 23.08
C PRO A 222 -14.65 3.78 22.29
N LEU A 223 -15.89 3.70 22.78
CA LEU A 223 -17.03 3.20 22.02
C LEU A 223 -17.64 4.37 21.27
N VAL A 224 -17.66 4.31 19.94
CA VAL A 224 -18.35 5.31 19.13
C VAL A 224 -19.60 4.69 18.53
N TRP A 225 -20.73 5.34 18.79
CA TRP A 225 -22.02 4.98 18.25
C TRP A 225 -22.10 5.48 16.78
N TRP A 226 -22.70 4.68 15.89
CA TRP A 226 -23.16 5.08 14.54
C TRP A 226 -22.21 5.03 13.33
N ILE A 227 -21.04 4.35 13.37
CA ILE A 227 -20.38 4.02 12.08
C ILE A 227 -21.13 2.85 11.43
N ARG A 228 -22.15 3.14 10.62
CA ARG A 228 -22.77 2.15 9.74
C ARG A 228 -21.71 1.65 8.76
N CYS A 229 -21.51 0.32 8.67
CA CYS A 229 -20.48 -0.36 7.88
C CYS A 229 -20.45 -0.06 6.37
N MET A 230 -21.38 0.74 5.85
CA MET A 230 -21.36 1.23 4.46
C MET A 230 -20.63 2.55 4.38
N THR A 231 -19.32 2.53 4.63
CA THR A 231 -18.47 3.71 4.55
C THR A 231 -17.75 3.75 3.22
N ARG A 232 -17.95 4.84 2.45
CA ARG A 232 -17.07 5.18 1.33
C ARG A 232 -15.82 5.87 1.91
N GLY A 233 -14.64 5.31 1.66
CA GLY A 233 -13.34 5.90 1.99
C GLY A 233 -13.14 6.19 3.47
N LEU A 234 -12.84 5.16 4.27
CA LEU A 234 -12.29 5.36 5.62
C LEU A 234 -10.78 5.37 5.55
N ASP A 235 -10.17 6.12 6.47
CA ASP A 235 -8.75 6.01 6.70
C ASP A 235 -8.39 5.80 8.16
N ILE A 236 -7.31 5.05 8.37
CA ILE A 236 -6.67 4.85 9.66
C ILE A 236 -5.31 5.52 9.58
N HIS A 237 -5.06 6.51 10.44
CA HIS A 237 -3.78 7.17 10.57
C HIS A 237 -3.16 6.85 11.93
N TRP A 238 -1.88 6.50 11.97
CA TRP A 238 -1.15 6.29 13.21
C TRP A 238 0.18 7.03 13.26
N THR A 239 0.41 7.72 14.37
CA THR A 239 1.67 8.43 14.64
C THR A 239 1.86 8.51 16.15
N ASN A 240 3.10 8.34 16.63
CA ASN A 240 3.44 8.46 18.05
C ASN A 240 2.46 7.72 18.98
N ASN A 241 2.14 6.45 18.69
CA ASN A 241 1.14 5.62 19.41
C ASN A 241 -0.30 6.08 19.42
N ARG A 242 -0.62 7.13 18.68
CA ARG A 242 -1.97 7.57 18.42
C ARG A 242 -2.49 6.82 17.21
N VAL A 243 -3.70 6.28 17.29
CA VAL A 243 -4.46 5.73 16.16
C VAL A 243 -5.70 6.57 15.99
N LEU A 244 -5.92 7.06 14.77
CA LEU A 244 -7.08 7.83 14.36
C LEU A 244 -7.81 7.04 13.28
N VAL A 245 -9.13 6.95 13.39
CA VAL A 245 -10.02 6.48 12.33
C VAL A 245 -10.81 7.67 11.84
N ARG A 246 -10.79 7.94 10.54
CA ARG A 246 -11.41 9.12 9.93
C ARG A 246 -12.32 8.74 8.78
N ASP A 247 -13.30 9.59 8.50
CA ASP A 247 -14.06 9.54 7.25
C ASP A 247 -13.31 10.22 6.10
N GLY A 248 -13.82 10.08 4.87
CA GLY A 248 -13.22 10.70 3.67
C GLY A 248 -13.18 12.23 3.67
N SER A 249 -13.78 12.92 4.66
CA SER A 249 -13.61 14.36 4.88
C SER A 249 -12.47 14.69 5.86
N ALA A 250 -11.69 13.68 6.26
CA ALA A 250 -10.67 13.73 7.32
C ALA A 250 -11.21 14.04 8.72
N LYS A 251 -12.52 13.91 8.97
CA LYS A 251 -13.11 14.04 10.30
C LYS A 251 -12.76 12.82 11.14
N VAL A 252 -12.22 13.04 12.34
CA VAL A 252 -11.93 11.97 13.30
C VAL A 252 -13.24 11.37 13.82
N LEU A 253 -13.40 10.07 13.58
CA LEU A 253 -14.52 9.25 14.05
C LEU A 253 -14.16 8.52 15.33
N MET A 254 -12.96 7.95 15.41
CA MET A 254 -12.45 7.25 16.59
C MET A 254 -10.98 7.59 16.79
N GLU A 255 -10.54 7.62 18.04
CA GLU A 255 -9.18 7.91 18.40
C GLU A 255 -8.76 7.08 19.61
N TRP A 256 -7.53 6.62 19.61
CA TRP A 256 -6.92 6.02 20.79
C TRP A 256 -5.44 6.39 20.88
N GLN A 257 -4.96 6.59 22.11
CA GLN A 257 -3.55 6.81 22.40
C GLN A 257 -3.03 5.67 23.27
N SER A 258 -2.12 4.86 22.75
CA SER A 258 -1.50 3.78 23.53
C SER A 258 -0.43 4.33 24.50
N PRO A 259 -0.37 3.80 25.73
CA PRO A 259 0.70 4.13 26.68
C PRO A 259 2.07 3.53 26.29
N VAL A 260 2.11 2.47 25.48
CA VAL A 260 3.34 1.74 25.13
C VAL A 260 3.58 1.74 23.63
N MET A 261 4.81 2.11 23.26
CA MET A 261 5.27 2.14 21.86
C MET A 261 5.60 0.78 21.33
N PHE A 262 5.11 0.51 20.13
CA PHE A 262 5.50 -0.66 19.34
C PHE A 262 5.48 -0.29 17.86
N PRO A 263 6.40 -0.85 17.06
CA PRO A 263 6.42 -0.58 15.63
C PRO A 263 5.18 -1.22 14.98
N ILE A 264 4.46 -0.45 14.17
CA ILE A 264 3.41 -0.98 13.30
C ILE A 264 4.03 -1.18 11.92
N THR A 265 4.14 -2.43 11.51
CA THR A 265 4.75 -2.83 10.23
C THR A 265 3.79 -3.63 9.35
N HIS A 266 2.65 -4.04 9.90
CA HIS A 266 1.62 -4.82 9.21
C HIS A 266 0.24 -4.37 9.64
N PHE A 267 -0.73 -4.50 8.73
CA PHE A 267 -2.14 -4.54 9.09
C PHE A 267 -2.71 -5.91 8.78
N GLY A 268 -3.78 -6.28 9.47
CA GLY A 268 -4.54 -7.49 9.20
C GLY A 268 -5.99 -7.15 8.90
N LEU A 269 -6.61 -7.85 7.95
CA LEU A 269 -8.05 -7.74 7.68
C LEU A 269 -8.76 -9.04 7.99
N ARG A 270 -9.93 -8.95 8.63
CA ARG A 270 -10.87 -10.06 8.78
C ARG A 270 -12.29 -9.54 8.98
N THR A 271 -13.23 -10.47 8.90
CA THR A 271 -14.62 -10.25 9.29
C THR A 271 -14.98 -11.09 10.50
N GLY A 272 -15.80 -10.55 11.40
CA GLY A 272 -16.32 -11.30 12.54
C GLY A 272 -17.39 -12.31 12.16
N TYR A 273 -17.92 -13.03 13.15
CA TYR A 273 -18.99 -14.00 12.96
C TYR A 273 -20.21 -13.38 12.26
N GLY A 274 -20.81 -14.12 11.33
CA GLY A 274 -22.01 -13.74 10.60
C GLY A 274 -21.78 -12.67 9.53
N ALA A 275 -20.53 -12.27 9.26
CA ALA A 275 -20.19 -11.24 8.27
C ALA A 275 -19.22 -11.74 7.20
N ARG A 276 -19.48 -11.38 5.95
CA ARG A 276 -18.53 -11.50 4.83
C ARG A 276 -18.11 -10.12 4.38
N GLY A 277 -16.83 -9.97 4.05
CA GLY A 277 -16.25 -8.68 3.72
C GLY A 277 -15.65 -8.64 2.34
N HIS A 278 -16.00 -7.62 1.57
CA HIS A 278 -15.25 -7.22 0.38
C HIS A 278 -14.56 -5.88 0.68
N TRP A 279 -13.24 -5.89 0.64
CA TRP A 279 -12.38 -4.77 1.03
C TRP A 279 -11.67 -4.24 -0.19
N ARG A 280 -11.60 -2.93 -0.35
CA ARG A 280 -10.71 -2.28 -1.31
C ARG A 280 -9.65 -1.51 -0.53
N ILE A 281 -8.40 -1.95 -0.56
CA ILE A 281 -7.30 -1.22 0.10
C ILE A 281 -6.62 -0.32 -0.92
N HIS A 282 -6.69 0.99 -0.70
CA HIS A 282 -6.06 1.96 -1.59
C HIS A 282 -4.55 1.91 -1.37
N ARG A 283 -3.80 1.86 -2.48
CA ARG A 283 -2.33 1.72 -2.43
C ARG A 283 -1.65 3.08 -2.28
N PHE A 284 -2.41 4.16 -2.47
CA PHE A 284 -1.91 5.53 -2.61
C PHE A 284 -2.70 6.47 -1.71
N TRP A 285 -2.01 7.15 -0.79
CA TRP A 285 -2.62 8.24 -0.04
C TRP A 285 -2.65 9.52 -0.88
N THR A 286 -3.79 10.21 -0.91
CA THR A 286 -4.04 11.39 -1.76
C THR A 286 -4.00 12.74 -1.02
N GLY A 287 -3.60 12.75 0.26
CA GLY A 287 -3.55 13.99 1.06
C GLY A 287 -2.21 14.75 1.05
N PRO A 288 -2.10 15.89 1.77
CA PRO A 288 -1.02 16.88 1.56
C PRO A 288 0.38 16.63 2.20
N SER A 289 0.65 15.50 2.82
CA SER A 289 1.82 15.31 3.69
C SER A 289 2.20 13.85 3.97
N PHE A 290 2.91 13.21 3.03
CA PHE A 290 3.70 12.00 3.35
C PHE A 290 5.19 12.33 3.63
N LEU A 291 5.64 13.57 3.35
CA LEU A 291 7.01 14.00 3.60
C LEU A 291 7.06 15.38 4.29
N LYS A 292 6.87 15.38 5.61
CA LYS A 292 7.70 16.24 6.45
C LYS A 292 8.50 15.32 7.37
N ALA A 293 9.74 15.04 6.98
CA ALA A 293 10.75 14.66 7.95
C ALA A 293 10.71 15.73 9.05
N GLY A 294 10.54 15.31 10.30
CA GLY A 294 10.62 16.20 11.43
C GLY A 294 11.99 16.87 11.42
N LEU A 295 12.07 18.10 10.93
CA LEU A 295 13.14 19.01 11.32
C LEU A 295 12.98 19.20 12.83
N GLY A 296 13.77 18.43 13.58
CA GLY A 296 14.01 18.71 14.98
C GLY A 296 14.56 20.13 15.07
N ARG A 297 13.73 21.08 15.50
CA ARG A 297 14.24 22.27 16.12
C ARG A 297 14.58 21.87 17.57
N PRO A 298 15.83 22.07 18.03
CA PRO A 298 16.13 21.93 19.45
C PRO A 298 15.23 22.91 20.21
N VAL A 299 14.49 22.40 21.18
CA VAL A 299 13.82 23.27 22.15
C VAL A 299 14.94 23.82 23.04
N GLU A 300 15.18 25.13 22.93
CA GLU A 300 15.98 25.88 23.89
C GLU A 300 15.40 25.65 25.30
N GLN A 301 16.24 25.17 26.23
CA GLN A 301 15.87 25.09 27.64
C GLN A 301 15.68 26.51 28.20
N PRO A 302 14.58 26.82 28.90
CA PRO A 302 14.48 28.07 29.62
C PRO A 302 15.47 28.10 30.78
N ILE A 303 16.29 29.14 30.81
CA ILE A 303 17.17 29.51 31.92
C ILE A 303 16.31 29.71 33.17
N LEU A 304 16.45 28.83 34.16
CA LEU A 304 15.96 29.08 35.50
C LEU A 304 16.99 29.96 36.23
N LEU A 305 16.69 31.26 36.28
CA LEU A 305 17.23 32.18 37.27
C LEU A 305 16.90 31.62 38.66
N ARG A 306 17.90 31.15 39.41
CA ARG A 306 17.78 31.08 40.86
C ARG A 306 18.17 32.44 41.42
N GLN A 307 17.18 33.09 42.03
CA GLN A 307 17.43 34.10 43.04
C GLN A 307 18.07 33.42 44.25
N GLY A 308 19.10 34.08 44.79
CA GLY A 308 19.91 33.71 45.93
C GLY A 308 21.09 34.65 45.99
#